data_AF-A0A2R6INU7-F1
#
_entry.id   AF-A0A2R6INU7-F1
#
_cell.length_a   1.000
_cell.length_b   1.000
_cell.length_c   1.000
_cell.angle_alpha   90.00
_cell.angle_beta   90.00
_cell.angle_gamma   90.00
#
_symmetry.space_group_name_H-M   'P 1'
#
loop_
_entity.id
_entity.type
_entity.pdbx_description
1 polymer ?
#
loop_
_entity_poly.entity_id
_entity_poly.type
_entity_poly.pdbx_seq_one_letter_code
_entity_poly.pdbx_strand_id
1 'polypeptide(L)'
;MDEKTEELRDIFVDTTGGDSVTERQEEGHGSLAAESDPSERVTELVERMRERYEFDAELSTDELRRVARLFFEDADDDAIADELGRSAEAVFDARMDLHLVREAEREGPLDRSRLRSLHAEGVPMAERAAEFDADEATVARQSAVVAADLESTRANDRFRDEFAELLGESDLKGGHTEEAREDGLREAAEDIETNVSF
;
A
#
# COMPACT_ATOMS: atom_id res chain seq x y z
N MET A 1 -22.95 58.58 -38.98
CA MET A 1 -21.64 58.96 -38.38
C MET A 1 -21.79 58.90 -36.86
N ASP A 2 -21.58 57.77 -36.21
CA ASP A 2 -20.78 56.62 -36.64
C ASP A 2 -21.55 55.33 -36.35
N GLU A 3 -21.70 54.52 -37.40
CA GLU A 3 -22.22 53.15 -37.41
C GLU A 3 -21.31 52.17 -36.64
N LYS A 4 -20.68 52.62 -35.54
CA LYS A 4 -19.68 51.90 -34.72
C LYS A 4 -20.07 51.75 -33.25
N THR A 5 -21.22 52.22 -32.83
CA THR A 5 -21.76 51.96 -31.49
C THR A 5 -22.92 50.96 -31.49
N GLU A 6 -23.47 50.65 -32.66
CA GLU A 6 -24.46 49.57 -32.81
C GLU A 6 -23.77 48.19 -32.90
N GLU A 7 -22.54 48.14 -33.43
CA GLU A 7 -21.77 46.91 -33.60
C GLU A 7 -21.20 46.32 -32.29
N LEU A 8 -21.19 47.10 -31.19
CA LEU A 8 -20.73 46.62 -29.88
C LEU A 8 -21.84 46.04 -28.99
N ARG A 9 -23.11 46.17 -29.39
CA ARG A 9 -24.24 45.60 -28.63
C ARG A 9 -24.57 44.16 -29.03
N ASP A 10 -24.27 43.75 -30.26
CA ASP A 10 -24.53 42.38 -30.72
C ASP A 10 -23.42 41.38 -30.32
N ILE A 11 -22.19 41.83 -30.04
CA ILE A 11 -21.11 40.95 -29.55
C ILE A 11 -21.26 40.61 -28.05
N PHE A 12 -21.94 41.45 -27.26
CA PHE A 12 -22.07 41.23 -25.81
C PHE A 12 -23.30 40.38 -25.45
N VAL A 13 -24.29 40.26 -26.35
CA VAL A 13 -25.56 39.57 -26.10
C VAL A 13 -25.55 38.09 -26.53
N ASP A 14 -24.63 37.67 -27.42
CA ASP A 14 -24.55 36.27 -27.88
C ASP A 14 -23.75 35.33 -26.95
N THR A 15 -23.10 35.86 -25.90
CA THR A 15 -22.29 35.05 -24.95
C THR A 15 -22.90 34.95 -23.55
N THR A 16 -23.96 35.70 -23.26
CA THR A 16 -24.65 35.61 -21.96
C THR A 16 -26.14 35.42 -22.17
N GLY A 17 -26.50 34.28 -22.77
CA GLY A 17 -27.83 33.70 -22.64
C GLY A 17 -28.11 33.48 -21.16
N GLY A 18 -28.89 34.40 -20.59
CA GLY A 18 -29.33 34.32 -19.21
C GLY A 18 -30.33 33.20 -19.02
N ASP A 19 -29.89 32.15 -18.34
CA ASP A 19 -30.76 31.37 -17.47
C ASP A 19 -30.14 31.41 -16.08
N SER A 20 -30.82 32.11 -15.18
CA SER A 20 -30.59 32.07 -13.75
C SER A 20 -30.82 30.64 -13.25
N VAL A 21 -29.78 29.82 -13.24
CA VAL A 21 -29.78 28.58 -12.48
C VAL A 21 -29.16 28.90 -11.13
N THR A 22 -30.00 29.34 -10.19
CA THR A 22 -29.70 29.12 -8.77
C THR A 22 -29.84 27.62 -8.56
N GLU A 23 -28.79 26.86 -8.89
CA GLU A 23 -28.62 25.55 -8.30
C GLU A 23 -28.51 25.82 -6.80
N ARG A 24 -29.58 25.49 -6.09
CA ARG A 24 -29.53 25.34 -4.65
C ARG A 24 -28.42 24.32 -4.45
N GLN A 25 -27.24 24.78 -4.07
CA GLN A 25 -26.18 23.92 -3.56
C GLN A 25 -26.81 23.22 -2.37
N GLU A 26 -27.35 22.02 -2.61
CA GLU A 26 -27.42 21.01 -1.60
C GLU A 26 -25.99 20.93 -1.08
N GLU A 27 -25.82 21.23 0.20
CA GLU A 27 -24.59 20.99 0.92
C GLU A 27 -24.12 19.61 0.49
N GLY A 28 -23.07 19.58 -0.34
CA GLY A 28 -22.49 18.35 -0.85
C GLY A 28 -21.95 17.59 0.35
N HIS A 29 -22.86 16.84 0.96
CA HIS A 29 -22.72 15.83 1.96
C HIS A 29 -21.32 15.77 2.57
N GLY A 30 -21.09 16.67 3.53
CA GLY A 30 -20.39 16.26 4.74
C GLY A 30 -21.21 15.15 5.38
N SER A 31 -21.04 13.92 4.90
CA SER A 31 -21.78 12.76 5.36
C SER A 31 -20.88 11.54 5.37
N LEU A 32 -20.31 11.28 6.55
CA LEU A 32 -20.31 9.94 7.10
C LEU A 32 -19.56 8.86 6.30
N ALA A 33 -18.32 9.13 5.89
CA ALA A 33 -17.32 8.10 6.14
C ALA A 33 -17.03 8.19 7.64
N ALA A 34 -17.87 7.56 8.46
CA ALA A 34 -17.39 7.11 9.76
C ALA A 34 -16.10 6.35 9.45
N GLU A 35 -14.95 6.89 9.89
CA GLU A 35 -13.59 6.41 9.61
C GLU A 35 -13.62 4.94 9.17
N SER A 36 -13.61 4.68 7.84
CA SER A 36 -13.73 3.31 7.34
C SER A 36 -12.68 2.46 8.03
N ASP A 37 -13.04 1.22 8.36
CA ASP A 37 -12.13 0.33 9.10
C ASP A 37 -10.75 0.36 8.42
N PRO A 38 -9.64 0.54 9.17
CA PRO A 38 -8.32 0.60 8.57
C PRO A 38 -8.05 -0.56 7.61
N SER A 39 -8.60 -1.75 7.88
CA SER A 39 -8.43 -2.90 6.99
C SER A 39 -9.23 -2.79 5.69
N GLU A 40 -10.41 -2.16 5.68
CA GLU A 40 -11.16 -1.86 4.46
C GLU A 40 -10.41 -0.85 3.59
N ARG A 41 -9.83 0.19 4.19
CA ARG A 41 -9.00 1.18 3.47
C ARG A 41 -7.76 0.55 2.84
N VAL A 42 -7.12 -0.39 3.55
CA VAL A 42 -5.99 -1.16 3.01
C VAL A 42 -6.44 -2.05 1.84
N THR A 43 -7.61 -2.69 1.93
CA THR A 43 -8.18 -3.46 0.81
C THR A 43 -8.39 -2.59 -0.42
N GLU A 44 -9.05 -1.44 -0.28
CA GLU A 44 -9.25 -0.48 -1.38
C GLU A 44 -7.91 0.01 -1.96
N LEU A 45 -6.90 0.20 -1.12
CA LEU A 45 -5.55 0.54 -1.55
C LEU A 45 -4.91 -0.57 -2.41
N VAL A 46 -4.98 -1.82 -1.97
CA VAL A 46 -4.47 -2.96 -2.76
C VAL A 46 -5.21 -3.10 -4.09
N GLU A 47 -6.54 -2.94 -4.10
CA GLU A 47 -7.34 -3.01 -5.33
C GLU A 47 -6.95 -1.92 -6.33
N ARG A 48 -6.78 -0.66 -5.87
CA ARG A 48 -6.29 0.43 -6.73
C ARG A 48 -4.89 0.17 -7.29
N MET A 49 -4.03 -0.53 -6.53
CA MET A 49 -2.72 -0.94 -7.05
C MET A 49 -2.85 -2.00 -8.13
N ARG A 50 -3.70 -3.01 -7.95
CA ARG A 50 -3.99 -4.06 -8.95
C ARG A 50 -4.63 -3.55 -10.23
N GLU A 51 -5.43 -2.49 -10.14
CA GLU A 51 -5.98 -1.83 -11.33
C GLU A 51 -4.90 -1.11 -12.14
N ARG A 52 -3.81 -0.68 -11.49
CA ARG A 52 -2.77 0.16 -12.09
C ARG A 52 -1.52 -0.61 -12.50
N TYR A 53 -1.18 -1.67 -11.79
CA TYR A 53 0.03 -2.46 -11.98
C TYR A 53 -0.30 -3.92 -12.18
N GLU A 54 0.57 -4.61 -12.92
CA GLU A 54 0.56 -6.06 -12.98
C GLU A 54 1.23 -6.60 -11.71
N PHE A 55 0.63 -7.61 -11.09
CA PHE A 55 1.15 -8.25 -9.89
C PHE A 55 1.73 -9.59 -10.29
N ASP A 56 3.00 -9.83 -9.92
CA ASP A 56 3.64 -11.13 -10.10
C ASP A 56 3.15 -12.14 -9.04
N ALA A 57 2.74 -11.66 -7.86
CA ALA A 57 2.32 -12.51 -6.75
C ALA A 57 0.93 -13.12 -6.93
N GLU A 58 0.85 -14.45 -6.87
CA GLU A 58 -0.40 -15.23 -6.91
C GLU A 58 -1.14 -15.28 -5.55
N LEU A 59 -1.26 -14.12 -4.89
CA LEU A 59 -1.94 -13.96 -3.60
C LEU A 59 -3.32 -13.32 -3.80
N SER A 60 -4.28 -13.60 -2.94
CA SER A 60 -5.57 -12.89 -2.90
C SER A 60 -5.41 -11.48 -2.34
N THR A 61 -6.41 -10.61 -2.53
CA THR A 61 -6.40 -9.26 -1.93
C THR A 61 -6.29 -9.33 -0.40
N ASP A 62 -6.97 -10.29 0.23
CA ASP A 62 -6.90 -10.50 1.69
C ASP A 62 -5.50 -10.92 2.16
N GLU A 63 -4.81 -11.76 1.38
CA GLU A 63 -3.44 -12.17 1.67
C GLU A 63 -2.47 -11.00 1.49
N LEU A 64 -2.59 -10.22 0.42
CA LEU A 64 -1.78 -9.02 0.20
C LEU A 64 -1.96 -7.98 1.32
N ARG A 65 -3.20 -7.80 1.79
CA ARG A 65 -3.51 -6.96 2.96
C ARG A 65 -2.77 -7.46 4.21
N ARG A 66 -2.73 -8.79 4.42
CA ARG A 66 -2.01 -9.38 5.56
C ARG A 66 -0.49 -9.24 5.42
N VAL A 67 0.06 -9.41 4.22
CA VAL A 67 1.48 -9.13 3.92
C VAL A 67 1.83 -7.69 4.27
N ALA A 68 1.04 -6.71 3.80
CA ALA A 68 1.27 -5.31 4.11
C ALA A 68 1.23 -5.06 5.63
N ARG A 69 0.21 -5.56 6.32
CA ARG A 69 0.09 -5.42 7.77
C ARG A 69 1.32 -5.96 8.51
N LEU A 70 1.70 -7.21 8.27
CA LEU A 70 2.84 -7.83 8.93
C LEU A 70 4.17 -7.16 8.58
N PHE A 71 4.31 -6.65 7.37
CA PHE A 71 5.48 -5.88 6.96
C PHE A 71 5.66 -4.61 7.81
N PHE A 72 4.57 -3.91 8.12
CA PHE A 72 4.60 -2.73 9.01
C PHE A 72 4.70 -3.10 10.50
N GLU A 73 4.46 -4.36 10.86
CA GLU A 73 4.79 -4.95 12.17
C GLU A 73 6.27 -5.42 12.24
N ASP A 74 7.10 -5.03 11.26
CA ASP A 74 8.52 -5.41 11.12
C ASP A 74 8.77 -6.93 11.00
N ALA A 75 7.76 -7.73 10.62
CA ALA A 75 7.95 -9.15 10.35
C ALA A 75 8.81 -9.36 9.08
N ASP A 76 9.68 -10.38 9.12
CA ASP A 76 10.46 -10.81 7.95
C ASP A 76 9.63 -11.71 7.00
N ASP A 77 10.16 -11.97 5.81
CA ASP A 77 9.40 -12.66 4.76
C ASP A 77 9.14 -14.13 5.11
N ASP A 78 10.00 -14.76 5.92
CA ASP A 78 9.81 -16.13 6.40
C ASP A 78 8.67 -16.21 7.42
N ALA A 79 8.63 -15.29 8.39
CA ALA A 79 7.55 -15.22 9.38
C ALA A 79 6.19 -14.92 8.73
N ILE A 80 6.16 -14.02 7.74
CA ILE A 80 4.94 -13.73 6.98
C ILE A 80 4.51 -14.94 6.16
N ALA A 81 5.46 -15.65 5.55
CA ALA A 81 5.19 -16.83 4.76
C ALA A 81 4.60 -17.97 5.61
N ASP A 82 5.14 -18.21 6.80
CA ASP A 82 4.64 -19.20 7.75
C ASP A 82 3.20 -18.90 8.19
N GLU A 83 2.90 -17.64 8.52
CA GLU A 83 1.55 -17.19 8.90
C GLU A 83 0.52 -17.38 7.77
N LEU A 84 0.93 -17.15 6.52
CA LEU A 84 0.06 -17.28 5.35
C LEU A 84 0.03 -18.70 4.75
N GLY A 85 0.90 -19.60 5.19
CA GLY A 85 1.09 -20.90 4.54
C GLY A 85 1.59 -20.78 3.10
N ARG A 86 2.43 -19.78 2.83
CA ARG A 86 3.03 -19.48 1.51
C ARG A 86 4.55 -19.65 1.57
N SER A 87 5.23 -19.41 0.46
CA SER A 87 6.70 -19.35 0.40
C SER A 87 7.19 -17.93 0.65
N ALA A 88 8.39 -17.78 1.23
CA ALA A 88 9.05 -16.48 1.37
C ALA A 88 9.25 -15.75 0.03
N GLU A 89 9.46 -16.49 -1.07
CA GLU A 89 9.55 -15.93 -2.43
C GLU A 89 8.23 -15.24 -2.84
N ALA A 90 7.09 -15.94 -2.73
CA ALA A 90 5.78 -15.34 -2.99
C ALA A 90 5.46 -14.11 -2.10
N VAL A 91 5.95 -14.08 -0.86
CA VAL A 91 5.84 -12.92 0.03
C VAL A 91 6.72 -11.76 -0.43
N PHE A 92 7.94 -12.07 -0.87
CA PHE A 92 8.84 -11.09 -1.45
C PHE A 92 8.23 -10.47 -2.72
N ASP A 93 7.71 -11.29 -3.64
CA ASP A 93 7.05 -10.81 -4.86
C ASP A 93 5.85 -9.93 -4.52
N ALA A 94 5.01 -10.37 -3.57
CA ALA A 94 3.87 -9.58 -3.09
C ALA A 94 4.30 -8.22 -2.51
N ARG A 95 5.42 -8.17 -1.77
CA ARG A 95 5.98 -6.91 -1.27
C ARG A 95 6.48 -6.02 -2.40
N MET A 96 7.11 -6.59 -3.43
CA MET A 96 7.57 -5.82 -4.58
C MET A 96 6.39 -5.23 -5.35
N ASP A 97 5.34 -6.01 -5.58
CA ASP A 97 4.09 -5.56 -6.20
C ASP A 97 3.42 -4.44 -5.41
N LEU A 98 3.47 -4.51 -4.08
CA LEU A 98 2.93 -3.50 -3.15
C LEU A 98 3.88 -2.31 -2.92
N HIS A 99 5.03 -2.26 -3.62
CA HIS A 99 6.05 -1.22 -3.46
C HIS A 99 6.67 -1.13 -2.04
N LEU A 100 6.65 -2.23 -1.30
CA LEU A 100 7.12 -2.36 0.09
C LEU A 100 8.57 -2.86 0.16
N VAL A 101 9.51 -2.05 -0.31
CA VAL A 101 10.94 -2.36 -0.31
C VAL A 101 11.61 -1.93 1.01
N ARG A 102 12.29 -2.86 1.71
CA ARG A 102 13.08 -2.56 2.93
C ARG A 102 14.37 -1.83 2.58
N GLU A 103 14.90 -1.04 3.50
CA GLU A 103 16.15 -0.31 3.28
C GLU A 103 17.33 -1.26 3.01
N ALA A 104 17.45 -2.33 3.78
CA ALA A 104 18.51 -3.34 3.62
C ALA A 104 18.52 -3.99 2.22
N GLU A 105 17.38 -4.03 1.52
CA GLU A 105 17.28 -4.61 0.17
C GLU A 105 17.83 -3.66 -0.90
N ARG A 106 17.88 -2.36 -0.61
CA ARG A 106 18.46 -1.32 -1.48
C ARG A 106 19.98 -1.33 -1.44
N GLU A 107 20.56 -1.87 -0.37
CA GLU A 107 22.00 -1.95 -0.10
C GLU A 107 22.64 -3.27 -0.57
N GLY A 108 21.97 -4.01 -1.46
CA GLY A 108 22.48 -5.30 -1.94
C GLY A 108 23.76 -5.21 -2.79
N PRO A 109 24.32 -6.37 -3.20
CA PRO A 109 25.70 -6.46 -3.71
C PRO A 109 25.93 -5.85 -5.09
N LEU A 110 24.89 -5.70 -5.93
CA LEU A 110 25.01 -5.14 -7.27
C LEU A 110 24.90 -3.61 -7.28
N ASP A 111 25.59 -2.96 -8.24
CA ASP A 111 25.47 -1.51 -8.44
C ASP A 111 24.05 -1.14 -8.89
N ARG A 112 23.30 -0.53 -7.97
CA ARG A 112 21.89 -0.18 -8.16
C ARG A 112 21.68 0.82 -9.30
N SER A 113 22.62 1.75 -9.52
CA SER A 113 22.49 2.74 -10.60
C SER A 113 22.59 2.07 -11.96
N ARG A 114 23.52 1.12 -12.12
CA ARG A 114 23.68 0.35 -13.33
C ARG A 114 22.50 -0.59 -13.55
N LEU A 115 22.04 -1.27 -12.51
CA LEU A 115 20.87 -2.16 -12.60
C LEU A 115 19.60 -1.39 -13.02
N ARG A 116 19.45 -0.16 -12.52
CA ARG A 116 18.39 0.77 -12.96
C ARG A 116 18.49 1.11 -14.45
N SER A 117 19.69 1.40 -14.97
CA SER A 117 19.87 1.65 -16.40
C SER A 117 19.48 0.43 -17.24
N LEU A 118 19.98 -0.75 -16.88
CA LEU A 118 19.68 -2.01 -17.58
C LEU A 118 18.18 -2.37 -17.54
N HIS A 119 17.52 -2.11 -16.41
CA HIS A 119 16.07 -2.26 -16.29
C HIS A 119 15.32 -1.30 -17.23
N ALA A 120 15.70 -0.03 -17.27
CA ALA A 120 15.08 0.96 -18.16
C ALA A 120 15.32 0.66 -19.66
N GLU A 121 16.46 0.06 -19.99
CA GLU A 121 16.80 -0.39 -21.34
C GLU A 121 16.10 -1.71 -21.72
N GLY A 122 15.40 -2.37 -20.80
CA GLY A 122 14.72 -3.64 -21.07
C GLY A 122 15.66 -4.82 -21.30
N VAL A 123 16.89 -4.74 -20.78
CA VAL A 123 17.91 -5.79 -20.97
C VAL A 123 17.45 -7.11 -20.32
N PRO A 124 17.52 -8.27 -21.00
CA PRO A 124 17.14 -9.56 -20.44
C PRO A 124 17.95 -9.96 -19.19
N MET A 125 17.36 -10.74 -18.28
CA MET A 125 18.01 -11.11 -17.01
C MET A 125 19.34 -11.86 -17.21
N ALA A 126 19.42 -12.77 -18.18
CA ALA A 126 20.65 -13.49 -18.49
C ALA A 126 21.80 -12.56 -18.91
N GLU A 127 21.49 -11.48 -19.65
CA GLU A 127 22.48 -10.47 -20.04
C GLU A 127 22.90 -9.61 -18.85
N ARG A 128 21.96 -9.25 -17.96
CA ARG A 128 22.28 -8.56 -16.71
C ARG A 128 23.19 -9.42 -15.82
N ALA A 129 22.89 -10.71 -15.69
CA ALA A 129 23.66 -11.65 -14.89
C ALA A 129 25.10 -11.79 -15.42
N ALA A 130 25.25 -11.89 -16.73
CA ALA A 130 26.57 -11.88 -17.37
C ALA A 130 27.32 -10.55 -17.15
N GLU A 131 26.63 -9.41 -17.16
CA GLU A 131 27.26 -8.10 -16.93
C GLU A 131 27.79 -7.96 -15.49
N PHE A 132 27.02 -8.43 -14.51
CA PHE A 132 27.39 -8.35 -13.10
C PHE A 132 28.27 -9.50 -12.61
N ASP A 133 28.52 -10.52 -13.44
CA ASP A 133 29.19 -11.76 -13.05
C ASP A 133 28.56 -12.38 -11.78
N ALA A 134 27.23 -12.39 -11.74
CA ALA A 134 26.41 -12.84 -10.63
C ALA A 134 25.40 -13.90 -11.08
N ASP A 135 24.88 -14.68 -10.14
CA ASP A 135 23.83 -15.64 -10.45
C ASP A 135 22.50 -14.96 -10.81
N GLU A 136 21.72 -15.61 -11.68
CA GLU A 136 20.47 -15.06 -12.18
C GLU A 136 19.46 -14.77 -11.07
N ALA A 137 19.44 -15.55 -9.98
CA ALA A 137 18.50 -15.35 -8.88
C ALA A 137 18.82 -14.06 -8.11
N THR A 138 20.08 -13.80 -7.80
CA THR A 138 20.53 -12.54 -7.18
C THR A 138 20.17 -11.33 -8.05
N VAL A 139 20.42 -11.44 -9.36
CA VAL A 139 20.16 -10.37 -10.32
C VAL A 139 18.67 -10.13 -10.51
N ALA A 140 17.86 -11.19 -10.56
CA ALA A 140 16.41 -11.10 -10.62
C ALA A 140 15.85 -10.44 -9.35
N ARG A 141 16.28 -10.89 -8.17
CA ARG A 141 15.85 -10.33 -6.89
C ARG A 141 16.17 -8.84 -6.77
N GLN A 142 17.40 -8.42 -7.07
CA GLN A 142 17.74 -7.00 -7.05
C GLN A 142 17.09 -6.20 -8.18
N SER A 143 16.78 -6.83 -9.32
CA SER A 143 16.03 -6.19 -10.41
C SER A 143 14.58 -5.89 -9.99
N ALA A 144 13.95 -6.80 -9.25
CA ALA A 144 12.60 -6.62 -8.70
C ALA A 144 12.57 -5.45 -7.71
N VAL A 145 13.55 -5.38 -6.80
CA VAL A 145 13.73 -4.23 -5.88
C VAL A 145 13.83 -2.91 -6.64
N VAL A 146 14.65 -2.87 -7.70
CA VAL A 146 14.79 -1.67 -8.55
C VAL A 146 13.50 -1.33 -9.28
N ALA A 147 12.76 -2.32 -9.78
CA ALA A 147 11.49 -2.12 -10.47
C ALA A 147 10.45 -1.50 -9.53
N ALA A 148 10.22 -2.13 -8.37
CA ALA A 148 9.31 -1.65 -7.35
C ALA A 148 9.62 -0.21 -6.91
N ASP A 149 10.90 0.12 -6.72
CA ASP A 149 11.33 1.47 -6.39
C ASP A 149 11.04 2.50 -7.48
N LEU A 150 11.30 2.13 -8.74
CA LEU A 150 11.04 3.03 -9.87
C LEU A 150 9.54 3.30 -10.01
N GLU A 151 8.71 2.28 -9.82
CA GLU A 151 7.25 2.42 -9.86
C GLU A 151 6.72 3.25 -8.70
N SER A 152 7.20 3.00 -7.47
CA SER A 152 6.90 3.80 -6.28
C SER A 152 7.25 5.26 -6.52
N THR A 153 8.49 5.56 -6.95
CA THR A 153 8.93 6.93 -7.23
C THR A 153 8.12 7.59 -8.36
N ARG A 154 7.74 6.86 -9.42
CA ARG A 154 6.84 7.39 -10.48
C ARG A 154 5.45 7.74 -9.94
N ALA A 155 5.01 7.05 -8.89
CA ALA A 155 3.78 7.37 -8.17
C ALA A 155 3.97 8.43 -7.08
N ASN A 156 5.16 9.04 -6.96
CA ASN A 156 5.58 9.92 -5.86
C ASN A 156 5.47 9.25 -4.49
N ASP A 157 5.76 7.95 -4.43
CA ASP A 157 5.71 7.09 -3.25
C ASP A 157 4.34 7.03 -2.53
N ARG A 158 3.29 7.55 -3.18
CA ARG A 158 1.95 7.73 -2.60
C ARG A 158 1.35 6.47 -1.97
N PHE A 159 1.59 5.30 -2.57
CA PHE A 159 0.98 4.05 -2.11
C PHE A 159 1.68 3.54 -0.86
N ARG A 160 3.02 3.61 -0.85
CA ARG A 160 3.82 3.31 0.34
C ARG A 160 3.48 4.26 1.49
N ASP A 161 3.36 5.56 1.20
CA ASP A 161 3.01 6.57 2.21
C ASP A 161 1.61 6.33 2.77
N GLU A 162 0.64 5.98 1.92
CA GLU A 162 -0.72 5.67 2.37
C GLU A 162 -0.77 4.37 3.19
N PHE A 163 -0.01 3.33 2.83
CA PHE A 163 0.14 2.16 3.71
C PHE A 163 0.77 2.55 5.06
N ALA A 164 1.79 3.41 5.06
CA ALA A 164 2.44 3.86 6.29
C ALA A 164 1.50 4.68 7.18
N GLU A 165 0.64 5.52 6.60
CA GLU A 165 -0.41 6.23 7.33
C GLU A 165 -1.42 5.26 7.94
N LEU A 166 -1.87 4.27 7.17
CA LEU A 166 -2.90 3.31 7.60
C LEU A 166 -2.40 2.29 8.62
N LEU A 167 -1.17 1.81 8.46
CA LEU A 167 -0.62 0.66 9.18
C LEU A 167 0.49 1.05 10.16
N GLY A 168 1.29 2.07 9.84
CA GLY A 168 2.41 2.51 10.68
C GLY A 168 2.00 3.18 11.99
N GLU A 169 0.80 3.77 12.07
CA GLU A 169 0.26 4.31 13.32
C GLU A 169 -0.46 3.26 14.20
N SER A 170 -0.57 2.00 13.74
CA SER A 170 -1.33 0.96 14.45
C SER A 170 -0.73 0.57 15.81
N ASP A 171 0.54 0.94 16.06
CA ASP A 171 1.16 0.90 17.40
C ASP A 171 0.45 1.78 18.44
N LEU A 172 -0.29 2.83 18.02
CA LEU A 172 -0.96 3.76 18.94
C LEU A 172 -2.41 3.37 19.27
N LYS A 173 -3.05 2.46 18.53
CA LYS A 173 -4.47 2.12 18.72
C LYS A 173 -4.79 0.62 18.80
N GLY A 174 -3.94 -0.27 18.27
CA GLY A 174 -4.25 -1.70 18.13
C GLY A 174 -3.87 -2.58 19.33
N GLY A 175 -2.86 -2.20 20.12
CA GLY A 175 -2.30 -3.03 21.19
C GLY A 175 -3.15 -3.18 22.47
N HIS A 176 -4.40 -2.72 22.50
CA HIS A 176 -5.22 -2.72 23.72
C HIS A 176 -6.52 -3.53 23.67
N THR A 177 -6.89 -4.15 22.55
CA THR A 177 -8.23 -4.75 22.44
C THR A 177 -8.31 -6.22 22.06
N GLU A 178 -7.21 -6.87 21.66
CA GLU A 178 -7.28 -8.25 21.17
C GLU A 178 -6.49 -9.31 21.97
N GLU A 179 -5.66 -8.93 22.95
CA GLU A 179 -5.02 -9.90 23.87
C GLU A 179 -5.70 -10.00 25.26
N ALA A 180 -6.68 -9.15 25.56
CA ALA A 180 -7.30 -9.10 26.89
C ALA A 180 -8.43 -10.14 27.13
N ARG A 181 -8.71 -11.05 26.18
CA ARG A 181 -9.83 -12.01 26.30
C ARG A 181 -9.47 -13.47 26.46
N GLU A 182 -8.20 -13.85 26.41
CA GLU A 182 -7.84 -15.28 26.41
C GLU A 182 -6.79 -15.73 27.43
N ASP A 183 -6.51 -15.00 28.52
CA ASP A 183 -5.79 -15.62 29.65
C ASP A 183 -5.95 -14.92 31.01
N GLY A 184 -7.16 -14.88 31.57
CA GLY A 184 -7.38 -14.18 32.85
C GLY A 184 -8.51 -14.67 33.76
N LEU A 185 -9.09 -15.84 33.50
CA LEU A 185 -10.25 -16.33 34.28
C LEU A 185 -10.18 -17.82 34.65
N ARG A 186 -8.99 -18.37 34.87
CA ARG A 186 -8.86 -19.74 35.43
C ARG A 186 -8.17 -19.84 36.79
N GLU A 187 -7.85 -18.73 37.45
CA GLU A 187 -7.23 -18.74 38.79
C GLU A 187 -8.11 -17.98 39.81
N ALA A 188 -9.29 -18.50 40.14
CA ALA A 188 -10.16 -17.88 41.16
C ALA A 188 -11.03 -18.86 41.97
N ALA A 189 -10.78 -20.17 41.97
CA ALA A 189 -11.67 -21.10 42.68
C ALA A 189 -11.04 -22.38 43.24
N GLU A 190 -9.75 -22.40 43.58
CA GLU A 190 -9.15 -23.61 44.18
C GLU A 190 -8.10 -23.25 45.23
N ASP A 191 -8.52 -22.69 46.38
CA ASP A 191 -7.90 -23.06 47.68
C ASP A 191 -8.69 -22.55 48.92
N ILE A 192 -10.00 -22.82 48.99
CA ILE A 192 -10.75 -22.71 50.26
C ILE A 192 -11.28 -24.10 50.61
N GLU A 193 -10.39 -25.08 50.79
CA GLU A 193 -10.71 -26.26 51.58
C GLU A 193 -10.20 -26.11 53.02
N THR A 194 -11.21 -25.96 53.87
CA THR A 194 -11.21 -25.74 55.30
C THR A 194 -10.59 -26.93 56.05
N ASN A 195 -9.48 -26.72 56.74
CA ASN A 195 -8.96 -27.69 57.70
C ASN A 195 -9.53 -27.42 59.10
N VAL A 196 -10.72 -27.97 59.38
CA VAL A 196 -11.25 -28.10 60.74
C VAL A 196 -11.04 -29.54 61.17
N SER A 197 -10.07 -29.76 62.06
CA SER A 197 -9.98 -30.99 62.86
C SER A 197 -10.44 -30.70 64.29
N PHE A 198 -11.30 -31.59 64.78
CA PHE A 198 -11.88 -31.66 66.13
C PHE A 198 -10.92 -32.29 67.14
#